data_AF-A0ABD5BKJ4-F1
#
_entry.id   AF-A0ABD5BKJ4-F1
#
_cell.length_a   1.000
_cell.length_b   1.000
_cell.length_c   1.000
_cell.angle_alpha   90.00
_cell.angle_beta   90.00
_cell.angle_gamma   90.00
#
_symmetry.space_group_name_H-M   'P 1'
#
loop_
_entity.id
_entity.type
_entity.pdbx_description
1 polymer ?
#
loop_
_entity_poly.entity_id
_entity_poly.type
_entity_poly.pdbx_seq_one_letter_code
_entity_poly.pdbx_strand_id
1 'polypeptide(L)'
;MNKRRTTLTVLALIASLGLSSAPALADKGGNGNGNGNGHGNSGNHGNSGNHGNNGNNGNNGNNGNKGNKDKGGYRNDDNLVSVSLSRDRARSLARNYGLTGYSALPPGIAKNLARGKPLPPGIAKKVVPYSMLRDLPQYPGYEWRIAGDDLVLVALSTAIVASVINGVFD
;
A
#
# COMPACT_ATOMS: atom_id res chain seq x y z
N MET A 1 -15.32 -57.61 25.74
CA MET A 1 -15.42 -56.68 26.88
C MET A 1 -14.51 -55.51 26.49
N ASN A 2 -14.95 -54.30 26.13
CA ASN A 2 -15.95 -53.43 26.73
C ASN A 2 -16.78 -52.67 25.68
N LYS A 3 -17.98 -52.28 26.11
CA LYS A 3 -19.08 -51.67 25.38
C LYS A 3 -19.09 -50.14 25.59
N ARG A 4 -19.72 -49.43 24.64
CA ARG A 4 -20.54 -48.19 24.80
C ARG A 4 -19.74 -46.87 24.96
N ARG A 5 -20.15 -45.70 24.43
CA ARG A 5 -21.40 -45.19 23.80
C ARG A 5 -21.03 -44.01 22.90
N THR A 6 -21.76 -43.86 21.79
CA THR A 6 -21.89 -42.64 20.99
C THR A 6 -22.69 -41.57 21.74
N THR A 7 -22.24 -40.31 21.69
CA THR A 7 -23.10 -39.15 21.99
C THR A 7 -22.69 -37.97 21.10
N LEU A 8 -23.53 -37.69 20.11
CA LEU A 8 -23.60 -36.42 19.37
C LEU A 8 -24.19 -35.37 20.31
N THR A 9 -23.52 -34.23 20.47
CA THR A 9 -24.10 -33.03 21.09
C THR A 9 -23.96 -31.87 20.13
N VAL A 10 -25.01 -31.66 19.34
CA VAL A 10 -25.29 -30.41 18.64
C VAL A 10 -26.11 -29.55 19.61
N LEU A 11 -25.61 -28.37 19.97
CA LEU A 11 -26.44 -27.33 20.58
C LEU A 11 -26.15 -26.01 19.86
N ALA A 12 -27.05 -25.67 18.95
CA ALA A 12 -27.12 -24.37 18.31
C ALA A 12 -27.87 -23.40 19.24
N LEU A 13 -27.26 -22.27 19.58
CA LEU A 13 -27.96 -21.13 20.16
C LEU A 13 -27.70 -19.90 19.28
N ILE A 14 -28.69 -19.65 18.42
CA ILE A 14 -28.84 -18.43 17.62
C ILE A 14 -29.51 -17.41 18.53
N ALA A 15 -28.83 -16.31 18.83
CA ALA A 15 -29.45 -15.11 19.40
C ALA A 15 -29.07 -13.90 18.53
N SER A 16 -29.75 -13.78 17.40
CA SER A 16 -29.75 -12.59 16.57
C SER A 16 -30.55 -11.48 17.25
N LEU A 17 -29.87 -10.48 17.82
CA LEU A 17 -30.49 -9.19 18.15
C LEU A 17 -30.30 -8.24 16.97
N GLY A 18 -31.35 -8.11 16.16
CA GLY A 18 -31.48 -7.04 15.18
C GLY A 18 -32.15 -5.83 15.84
N LEU A 19 -31.45 -4.69 15.90
CA LEU A 19 -32.08 -3.39 16.04
C LEU A 19 -31.99 -2.68 14.69
N SER A 20 -33.11 -2.67 13.97
CA SER A 20 -33.33 -1.83 12.79
C SER A 20 -33.60 -0.39 13.25
N SER A 21 -32.66 0.53 13.01
CA SER A 21 -32.93 1.96 13.05
C SER A 21 -33.34 2.44 11.66
N ALA A 22 -34.55 2.99 11.55
CA ALA A 22 -35.07 3.57 10.32
C ALA A 22 -34.34 4.87 9.94
N PRO A 23 -34.10 5.16 8.66
CA PRO A 23 -33.66 6.49 8.23
C PRO A 23 -34.83 7.48 8.35
N ALA A 24 -34.64 8.54 9.14
CA ALA A 24 -35.52 9.69 9.12
C ALA A 24 -35.29 10.48 7.82
N LEU A 25 -36.32 10.54 6.97
CA LEU A 25 -36.43 11.50 5.88
C LEU A 25 -36.63 12.89 6.51
N ALA A 26 -35.59 13.71 6.52
CA ALA A 26 -35.72 15.14 6.69
C ALA A 26 -35.74 15.79 5.30
N ASP A 27 -36.94 16.03 4.79
CA ASP A 27 -37.17 17.05 3.79
C ASP A 27 -37.35 18.39 4.54
N LYS A 28 -36.42 19.31 4.34
CA LYS A 28 -36.65 20.73 4.62
C LYS A 28 -35.72 21.60 3.78
N GLY A 29 -36.31 22.16 2.73
CA GLY A 29 -36.26 23.60 2.49
C GLY A 29 -34.98 24.11 1.84
N GLY A 30 -35.16 24.70 0.66
CA GLY A 30 -34.08 25.29 -0.10
C GLY A 30 -33.33 26.41 0.63
N ASN A 31 -32.16 26.73 0.11
CA ASN A 31 -31.88 28.09 -0.32
C ASN A 31 -30.78 28.04 -1.37
N GLY A 32 -30.96 28.80 -2.43
CA GLY A 32 -29.92 29.00 -3.43
C GLY A 32 -28.70 29.68 -2.82
N ASN A 33 -27.54 29.38 -3.39
CA ASN A 33 -26.61 30.43 -3.82
C ASN A 33 -25.64 29.80 -4.80
N GLY A 34 -25.86 30.08 -6.08
CA GLY A 34 -24.79 30.00 -7.05
C GLY A 34 -23.73 31.03 -6.68
N ASN A 35 -22.47 30.61 -6.69
CA ASN A 35 -21.37 31.55 -6.80
C ASN A 35 -20.40 31.00 -7.83
N GLY A 36 -20.64 31.38 -9.08
CA GLY A 36 -19.64 31.31 -10.13
C GLY A 36 -18.60 32.37 -9.86
N ASN A 37 -17.33 31.96 -9.78
CA ASN A 37 -16.21 32.87 -9.89
C ASN A 37 -15.36 32.45 -11.08
N GLY A 38 -15.75 32.98 -12.24
CA GLY A 38 -14.83 33.23 -13.33
C GLY A 38 -13.94 34.42 -12.98
N HIS A 39 -12.64 34.24 -13.16
CA HIS A 39 -11.63 35.28 -13.32
C HIS A 39 -10.60 34.66 -14.26
N GLY A 40 -10.31 35.20 -15.45
CA GLY A 40 -10.16 36.61 -15.76
C GLY A 40 -8.68 36.82 -16.08
N ASN A 41 -8.34 36.66 -17.35
CA ASN A 41 -7.03 36.96 -17.92
C ASN A 41 -6.67 38.43 -17.71
N SER A 42 -5.46 38.73 -17.21
CA SER A 42 -4.65 39.90 -17.59
C SER A 42 -3.34 39.92 -16.79
N GLY A 43 -2.25 40.38 -17.41
CA GLY A 43 -1.07 40.81 -16.64
C GLY A 43 0.28 40.52 -17.29
N ASN A 44 0.58 41.24 -18.37
CA ASN A 44 1.91 41.39 -18.95
C ASN A 44 2.86 42.17 -18.00
N HIS A 45 4.06 41.62 -17.74
CA HIS A 45 5.32 42.28 -17.36
C HIS A 45 6.41 41.19 -17.51
N GLY A 46 7.57 41.33 -18.16
CA GLY A 46 8.35 42.52 -18.49
C GLY A 46 9.79 42.37 -17.96
N ASN A 47 10.60 41.56 -18.66
CA ASN A 47 12.08 41.56 -18.81
C ASN A 47 13.03 41.82 -17.61
N SER A 48 13.99 40.90 -17.38
CA SER A 48 15.46 41.14 -17.46
C SER A 48 16.27 40.06 -16.72
N GLY A 49 17.44 39.70 -17.25
CA GLY A 49 18.48 38.98 -16.48
C GLY A 49 19.11 37.75 -17.14
N ASN A 50 19.81 37.96 -18.26
CA ASN A 50 20.84 37.07 -18.80
C ASN A 50 21.86 36.63 -17.72
N HIS A 51 22.27 35.36 -17.66
CA HIS A 51 23.62 34.91 -17.24
C HIS A 51 23.85 33.40 -17.55
N GLY A 52 24.86 33.14 -18.40
CA GLY A 52 25.83 32.05 -18.18
C GLY A 52 25.48 30.63 -18.64
N ASN A 53 25.65 30.34 -19.94
CA ASN A 53 25.76 28.98 -20.45
C ASN A 53 27.25 28.61 -20.57
N ASN A 54 27.79 27.77 -19.68
CA ASN A 54 29.02 27.01 -19.93
C ASN A 54 29.16 25.86 -18.92
N GLY A 55 29.49 24.65 -19.41
CA GLY A 55 29.89 23.53 -18.54
C GLY A 55 29.48 22.15 -19.05
N ASN A 56 30.04 21.71 -20.17
CA ASN A 56 30.24 20.28 -20.41
C ASN A 56 31.22 19.73 -19.36
N ASN A 57 30.86 18.67 -18.62
CA ASN A 57 31.66 17.44 -18.45
C ASN A 57 31.01 16.46 -17.44
N GLY A 58 31.12 15.16 -17.70
CA GLY A 58 31.37 14.17 -16.63
C GLY A 58 30.19 13.40 -16.01
N ASN A 59 29.80 12.31 -16.68
CA ASN A 59 29.63 10.95 -16.15
C ASN A 59 29.14 10.65 -14.71
N ASN A 60 28.22 9.67 -14.69
CA ASN A 60 28.07 8.57 -13.74
C ASN A 60 27.26 8.83 -12.46
N GLY A 61 26.28 7.96 -12.20
CA GLY A 61 25.60 7.91 -10.90
C GLY A 61 24.16 7.44 -10.94
N ASN A 62 24.00 6.12 -10.91
CA ASN A 62 22.75 5.42 -10.67
C ASN A 62 21.98 5.91 -9.43
N ASN A 63 20.66 5.73 -9.49
CA ASN A 63 19.75 5.49 -8.38
C ASN A 63 19.36 6.66 -7.46
N GLY A 64 18.09 7.03 -7.54
CA GLY A 64 17.46 7.94 -6.59
C GLY A 64 16.09 8.37 -7.10
N ASN A 65 15.12 7.47 -6.99
CA ASN A 65 13.70 7.75 -7.20
C ASN A 65 13.30 8.96 -6.34
N LYS A 66 13.34 10.17 -6.91
CA LYS A 66 12.89 11.41 -6.25
C LYS A 66 11.36 11.36 -6.23
N GLY A 67 10.84 10.71 -5.20
CA GLY A 67 9.43 10.78 -4.84
C GLY A 67 9.00 12.23 -4.71
N ASN A 68 7.96 12.57 -5.46
CA ASN A 68 7.29 13.86 -5.46
C ASN A 68 6.93 14.25 -4.02
N LYS A 69 7.40 15.40 -3.55
CA LYS A 69 7.02 15.97 -2.23
C LYS A 69 5.63 16.58 -2.35
N ASP A 70 4.62 15.73 -2.48
CA ASP A 70 3.24 16.15 -2.28
C ASP A 70 2.95 16.21 -0.77
N LYS A 71 2.96 17.44 -0.25
CA LYS A 71 2.56 17.77 1.12
C LYS A 71 1.09 17.40 1.32
N GLY A 72 0.84 16.24 1.91
CA GLY A 72 -0.51 15.76 2.21
C GLY A 72 -0.55 14.58 3.19
N GLY A 73 -0.20 14.84 4.45
CA GLY A 73 -0.74 14.17 5.63
C GLY A 73 -0.72 12.63 5.72
N TYR A 74 0.46 12.03 5.97
CA TYR A 74 0.58 10.83 6.83
C TYR A 74 1.94 10.88 7.54
N ARG A 75 1.99 11.55 8.72
CA ARG A 75 3.18 11.68 9.59
C ARG A 75 3.55 10.38 10.32
N ASN A 76 3.36 9.23 9.68
CA ASN A 76 3.62 7.91 10.29
C ASN A 76 4.88 7.23 9.73
N ASP A 77 5.53 7.82 8.73
CA ASP A 77 6.71 7.23 8.09
C ASP A 77 7.91 7.09 9.06
N ASP A 78 8.03 8.03 10.01
CA ASP A 78 9.12 8.06 11.00
C ASP A 78 9.11 6.89 12.00
N ASN A 79 7.95 6.23 12.20
CA ASN A 79 7.82 5.08 13.11
C ASN A 79 7.81 3.72 12.39
N LEU A 80 7.89 3.70 11.07
CA LEU A 80 7.89 2.45 10.30
C LEU A 80 9.30 1.88 10.22
N VAL A 81 9.40 0.57 10.41
CA VAL A 81 10.67 -0.16 10.36
C VAL A 81 11.40 0.07 9.04
N SER A 82 12.70 0.36 9.13
CA SER A 82 13.60 0.39 7.98
C SER A 82 14.01 -1.03 7.59
N VAL A 83 13.87 -1.34 6.31
CA VAL A 83 14.19 -2.67 5.77
C VAL A 83 15.64 -2.69 5.28
N SER A 84 16.43 -3.64 5.76
CA SER A 84 17.83 -3.85 5.35
C SER A 84 17.98 -4.80 4.15
N LEU A 85 16.87 -5.27 3.58
CA LEU A 85 16.84 -6.18 2.43
C LEU A 85 16.96 -5.41 1.11
N SER A 86 18.01 -5.70 0.33
CA SER A 86 18.15 -5.16 -1.02
C SER A 86 17.23 -5.88 -2.03
N ARG A 87 16.84 -5.16 -3.09
CA ARG A 87 16.06 -5.72 -4.21
C ARG A 87 16.72 -6.94 -4.84
N ASP A 88 18.03 -6.86 -5.09
CA ASP A 88 18.78 -7.95 -5.73
C ASP A 88 18.78 -9.21 -4.87
N ARG A 89 18.90 -9.05 -3.55
CA ARG A 89 18.80 -10.17 -2.62
C ARG A 89 17.40 -10.76 -2.63
N ALA A 90 16.35 -9.93 -2.52
CA ALA A 90 14.97 -10.39 -2.58
C ALA A 90 14.67 -11.14 -3.88
N ARG A 91 15.12 -10.61 -5.03
CA ARG A 91 14.94 -11.23 -6.35
C ARG A 91 15.74 -12.53 -6.50
N SER A 92 16.93 -12.61 -5.90
CA SER A 92 17.70 -13.86 -5.86
C SER A 92 16.97 -14.97 -5.09
N LEU A 93 16.34 -14.63 -3.96
CA LEU A 93 15.52 -15.56 -3.19
C LEU A 93 14.29 -16.00 -4.00
N ALA A 94 13.56 -15.05 -4.60
CA ALA A 94 12.42 -15.37 -5.45
C ALA A 94 12.77 -16.34 -6.58
N ARG A 95 13.89 -16.12 -7.30
CA ARG A 95 14.39 -17.06 -8.32
C ARG A 95 14.74 -18.43 -7.75
N ASN A 96 15.46 -18.47 -6.63
CA ASN A 96 15.89 -19.73 -6.00
C ASN A 96 14.69 -20.61 -5.59
N TYR A 97 13.60 -19.97 -5.15
CA TYR A 97 12.36 -20.67 -4.77
C TYR A 97 11.35 -20.83 -5.91
N GLY A 98 11.69 -20.43 -7.15
CA GLY A 98 10.80 -20.54 -8.31
C GLY A 98 9.58 -19.62 -8.24
N LEU A 99 9.65 -18.53 -7.48
CA LEU A 99 8.59 -17.54 -7.30
C LEU A 99 8.78 -16.37 -8.27
N THR A 100 8.75 -16.65 -9.58
CA THR A 100 8.90 -15.65 -10.65
C THR A 100 7.74 -15.73 -11.65
N GLY A 101 7.59 -14.75 -12.55
CA GLY A 101 6.51 -14.69 -13.53
C GLY A 101 5.19 -14.17 -12.97
N TYR A 102 5.21 -13.47 -11.84
CA TYR A 102 4.02 -12.85 -11.27
C TYR A 102 3.67 -11.60 -12.07
N SER A 103 2.38 -11.42 -12.36
CA SER A 103 1.92 -10.19 -13.03
C SER A 103 1.92 -9.01 -12.07
N ALA A 104 2.41 -7.87 -12.56
CA ALA A 104 2.34 -6.60 -11.85
C ALA A 104 0.89 -6.21 -11.50
N LEU A 105 0.76 -5.38 -10.46
CA LEU A 105 -0.54 -4.86 -10.05
C LEU A 105 -1.16 -3.99 -11.16
N PRO A 106 -2.50 -4.04 -11.35
CA PRO A 106 -3.19 -3.11 -12.23
C PRO A 106 -2.87 -1.66 -11.85
N PRO A 107 -2.72 -0.73 -12.81
CA PRO A 107 -2.25 0.64 -12.54
C PRO A 107 -3.06 1.39 -11.47
N GLY A 108 -4.37 1.16 -11.41
CA GLY A 108 -5.27 1.77 -10.43
C GLY A 108 -5.03 1.30 -8.99
N ILE A 109 -4.50 0.10 -8.79
CA ILE A 109 -4.16 -0.47 -7.48
C ILE A 109 -2.71 -0.15 -7.13
N ALA A 110 -1.78 -0.28 -8.09
CA ALA A 110 -0.36 -0.01 -7.91
C ALA A 110 -0.11 1.39 -7.32
N LYS A 111 -0.81 2.42 -7.81
CA LYS A 111 -0.68 3.80 -7.30
C LYS A 111 -1.07 3.97 -5.82
N ASN A 112 -1.85 3.04 -5.27
CA ASN A 112 -2.30 3.07 -3.88
C ASN A 112 -1.40 2.23 -2.96
N LEU A 113 -0.53 1.37 -3.52
CA LEU A 113 0.46 0.63 -2.77
C LEU A 113 1.66 1.55 -2.47
N ALA A 114 1.65 2.18 -1.30
CA ALA A 114 2.73 3.06 -0.86
C ALA A 114 2.98 2.93 0.64
N ARG A 115 4.23 3.19 1.06
CA ARG A 115 4.61 3.20 2.47
C ARG A 115 3.74 4.16 3.27
N GLY A 116 3.40 3.77 4.51
CA GLY A 116 2.54 4.53 5.41
C GLY A 116 1.04 4.45 5.10
N LYS A 117 0.65 3.92 3.94
CA LYS A 117 -0.75 3.70 3.58
C LYS A 117 -1.22 2.28 3.97
N PRO A 118 -2.52 2.09 4.22
CA PRO A 118 -3.10 0.75 4.35
C PRO A 118 -2.90 -0.07 3.08
N LEU A 119 -2.66 -1.37 3.24
CA LEU A 119 -2.56 -2.32 2.15
C LEU A 119 -3.88 -2.35 1.36
N PRO A 120 -3.86 -2.24 0.01
CA PRO A 120 -5.08 -2.24 -0.77
C PRO A 120 -5.92 -3.51 -0.57
N PRO A 121 -7.25 -3.39 -0.51
CA PRO A 121 -8.14 -4.54 -0.39
C PRO A 121 -7.94 -5.48 -1.58
N GLY A 122 -8.02 -6.79 -1.33
CA GLY A 122 -7.78 -7.83 -2.34
C GLY A 122 -6.32 -8.30 -2.46
N ILE A 123 -5.33 -7.44 -2.15
CA ILE A 123 -3.91 -7.85 -2.09
C ILE A 123 -3.59 -8.61 -0.79
N ALA A 124 -4.31 -8.29 0.29
CA ALA A 124 -4.10 -8.85 1.61
C ALA A 124 -4.17 -10.39 1.72
N LYS A 125 -4.55 -11.11 0.66
CA LYS A 125 -4.65 -12.58 0.68
C LYS A 125 -3.38 -13.29 0.23
N LYS A 126 -2.44 -12.60 -0.43
CA LYS A 126 -1.27 -13.23 -1.03
C LYS A 126 -0.09 -13.25 -0.04
N VAL A 127 0.13 -14.42 0.56
CA VAL A 127 1.23 -14.66 1.50
C VAL A 127 2.48 -15.16 0.76
N VAL A 128 3.66 -14.81 1.29
CA VAL A 128 4.93 -15.39 0.82
C VAL A 128 5.00 -16.84 1.30
N PRO A 129 5.32 -17.82 0.43
CA PRO A 129 5.51 -19.21 0.84
C PRO A 129 6.54 -19.35 1.96
N TYR A 130 6.28 -20.29 2.89
CA TYR A 130 7.11 -20.46 4.09
C TYR A 130 8.59 -20.73 3.77
N SER A 131 8.88 -21.41 2.65
CA SER A 131 10.24 -21.69 2.19
C SER A 131 11.06 -20.40 2.00
N MET A 132 10.53 -19.42 1.28
CA MET A 132 11.19 -18.12 1.09
C MET A 132 11.12 -17.25 2.34
N LEU A 133 10.00 -17.29 3.07
CA LEU A 133 9.77 -16.45 4.25
C LEU A 133 10.84 -16.65 5.33
N ARG A 134 11.36 -17.87 5.50
CA ARG A 134 12.43 -18.19 6.47
C ARG A 134 13.75 -17.48 6.18
N ASP A 135 14.00 -17.15 4.91
CA ASP A 135 15.23 -16.51 4.45
C ASP A 135 15.11 -14.99 4.35
N LEU A 136 13.92 -14.45 4.63
CA LEU A 136 13.66 -13.01 4.71
C LEU A 136 13.91 -12.50 6.15
N PRO A 137 14.39 -11.26 6.32
CA PRO A 137 14.50 -10.65 7.64
C PRO A 137 13.15 -10.60 8.36
N GLN A 138 13.14 -10.95 9.64
CA GLN A 138 11.94 -10.93 10.47
C GLN A 138 11.84 -9.62 11.25
N TYR A 139 10.65 -9.05 11.28
CA TYR A 139 10.35 -7.82 11.99
C TYR A 139 9.14 -8.06 12.91
N PRO A 140 9.30 -8.03 14.24
CA PRO A 140 8.19 -8.26 15.17
C PRO A 140 7.00 -7.33 14.88
N GLY A 141 5.80 -7.92 14.77
CA GLY A 141 4.58 -7.17 14.44
C GLY A 141 4.37 -6.88 12.94
N TYR A 142 5.26 -7.37 12.07
CA TYR A 142 5.14 -7.24 10.62
C TYR A 142 5.24 -8.59 9.92
N GLU A 143 4.75 -8.63 8.69
CA GLU A 143 4.84 -9.81 7.83
C GLU A 143 5.15 -9.43 6.39
N TRP A 144 5.81 -10.36 5.69
CA TRP A 144 6.09 -10.24 4.26
C TRP A 144 4.92 -10.78 3.43
N ARG A 145 4.49 -10.02 2.43
CA ARG A 145 3.41 -10.36 1.52
C ARG A 145 3.78 -10.10 0.06
N ILE A 146 3.05 -10.76 -0.83
CA ILE A 146 3.19 -10.60 -2.29
C ILE A 146 2.12 -9.62 -2.77
N ALA A 147 2.51 -8.59 -3.50
CA ALA A 147 1.61 -7.61 -4.08
C ALA A 147 1.88 -7.46 -5.58
N GLY A 148 1.16 -8.22 -6.40
CA GLY A 148 1.51 -8.36 -7.82
C GLY A 148 2.86 -9.07 -7.95
N ASP A 149 3.83 -8.38 -8.52
CA ASP A 149 5.24 -8.77 -8.64
C ASP A 149 6.14 -8.17 -7.56
N ASP A 150 5.58 -7.40 -6.62
CA ASP A 150 6.32 -6.73 -5.55
C ASP A 150 6.31 -7.53 -4.23
N LEU A 151 7.40 -7.39 -3.46
CA LEU A 151 7.49 -7.89 -2.09
C LEU A 151 7.23 -6.73 -1.11
N VAL A 152 6.26 -6.91 -0.21
CA VAL A 152 5.76 -5.85 0.66
C VAL A 152 5.84 -6.27 2.13
N LEU A 153 6.36 -5.40 2.98
CA LEU A 153 6.33 -5.56 4.43
C LEU A 153 5.10 -4.83 5.00
N VAL A 154 4.27 -5.52 5.77
CA VAL A 154 2.98 -5.00 6.26
C VAL A 154 2.87 -5.18 7.77
N ALA A 155 2.37 -4.16 8.48
CA ALA A 155 2.09 -4.23 9.91
C ALA A 155 0.83 -5.08 10.17
N LEU A 156 0.94 -6.07 11.06
CA LEU A 156 -0.14 -7.03 11.34
C LEU A 156 -1.39 -6.38 11.94
N SER A 157 -1.21 -5.39 12.82
CA SER A 157 -2.30 -4.76 13.56
C SER A 157 -3.11 -3.75 12.75
N THR A 158 -2.49 -3.10 11.76
CA THR A 158 -3.08 -1.96 11.04
C THR A 158 -3.16 -2.15 9.53
N ALA A 159 -2.58 -3.25 9.02
CA ALA A 159 -2.36 -3.48 7.59
C ALA A 159 -1.58 -2.34 6.89
N ILE A 160 -0.85 -1.51 7.63
CA ILE A 160 -0.05 -0.41 7.04
C ILE A 160 1.19 -0.99 6.35
N VAL A 161 1.45 -0.52 5.13
CA VAL A 161 2.64 -0.86 4.37
C VAL A 161 3.86 -0.17 4.99
N ALA A 162 4.81 -0.97 5.46
CA ALA A 162 6.06 -0.49 6.03
C ALA A 162 7.17 -0.33 4.99
N SER A 163 7.18 -1.19 3.97
CA SER A 163 8.15 -1.16 2.88
C SER A 163 7.62 -1.87 1.64
N VAL A 164 8.09 -1.44 0.46
CA VAL A 164 7.78 -2.04 -0.84
C VAL A 164 9.10 -2.25 -1.60
N ILE A 165 9.34 -3.47 -2.05
CA ILE A 165 10.47 -3.84 -2.89
C ILE A 165 9.93 -4.27 -4.25
N ASN A 166 10.16 -3.42 -5.26
CA ASN A 166 9.48 -3.57 -6.54
C ASN A 166 10.10 -4.65 -7.45
N GLY A 167 9.25 -5.38 -8.17
CA GLY A 167 9.63 -6.35 -9.20
C GLY A 167 10.49 -7.50 -8.66
N VAL A 168 10.19 -7.98 -7.46
CA VAL A 168 10.89 -9.13 -6.86
C VAL A 168 10.49 -10.43 -7.55
N PHE A 169 9.21 -10.55 -7.91
CA PHE A 169 8.60 -11.77 -8.46
C PHE A 169 8.28 -11.69 -9.95
N ASP A 170 8.69 -10.62 -10.63
CA ASP A 170 8.63 -10.49 -12.10
C ASP A 170 9.32 -11.67 -12.80
#